data_AF-A0A660YAY0-F1
#
_entry.id   AF-A0A660YAY0-F1
#
_cell.length_a   1.000
_cell.length_b   1.000
_cell.length_c   1.000
_cell.angle_alpha   90.00
_cell.angle_beta   90.00
_cell.angle_gamma   90.00
#
_symmetry.space_group_name_H-M   'P 1'
#
loop_
_entity.id
_entity.type
_entity.pdbx_description
1 polymer ?
#
loop_
_entity_poly.entity_id
_entity_poly.type
_entity_poly.pdbx_seq_one_letter_code
_entity_poly.pdbx_strand_id
1 'polypeptide(L)'
;MDIAELKARNIVELSKLAQELKISGYSSLRKQELIFEILKAQTEQVGLIFGEGVLEIIRNEDKGFGFLRSPEYNYLQGPDDIYVAPAQIRRFDLRTGDTISGQIRPPKDNERF
;
A
#
# COMPACT_ATOMS: atom_id res chain seq x y z
N MET A 1 -8.29 12.23 -0.21
CA MET A 1 -7.16 13.15 -0.31
C MET A 1 -6.07 12.41 -1.05
N ASP A 2 -5.44 13.00 -2.06
CA ASP A 2 -4.45 12.28 -2.88
C ASP A 2 -3.03 12.42 -2.32
N ILE A 3 -2.17 11.45 -2.63
CA ILE A 3 -0.76 11.43 -2.19
C ILE A 3 0.00 12.67 -2.67
N ALA A 4 -0.37 13.21 -3.85
CA ALA A 4 0.21 14.45 -4.37
C ALA A 4 -0.09 15.65 -3.45
N GLU A 5 -1.31 15.74 -2.93
CA GLU A 5 -1.73 16.80 -2.02
C GLU A 5 -0.99 16.70 -0.68
N LEU A 6 -0.84 15.47 -0.15
CA LEU A 6 -0.12 15.25 1.11
C LEU A 6 1.38 15.56 0.97
N LYS A 7 1.99 15.24 -0.17
CA LYS A 7 3.40 15.59 -0.44
C LYS A 7 3.63 17.09 -0.53
N ALA A 8 2.67 17.85 -1.06
CA ALA A 8 2.74 19.30 -1.19
C ALA A 8 2.62 20.05 0.15
N ARG A 9 1.92 19.47 1.14
CA ARG A 9 1.75 20.06 2.47
C ARG A 9 3.03 20.12 3.28
N ASN A 10 3.09 21.07 4.21
CA ASN A 10 4.19 21.17 5.17
C ASN A 10 4.00 20.17 6.33
N ILE A 11 5.08 19.90 7.09
CA ILE A 11 5.02 18.93 8.19
C ILE A 11 4.07 19.37 9.31
N VAL A 12 3.88 20.67 9.51
CA VAL A 12 2.98 21.21 10.53
C VAL A 12 1.51 20.90 10.18
N GLU A 13 1.13 21.05 8.92
CA GLU A 13 -0.19 20.71 8.40
C GLU A 13 -0.44 19.20 8.45
N LEU A 14 0.56 18.39 8.09
CA LEU A 14 0.47 16.93 8.18
C LEU A 14 0.30 16.49 9.64
N SER A 15 1.02 17.10 10.59
CA SER A 15 0.86 16.79 12.01
C SER A 15 -0.52 17.16 12.55
N LYS A 16 -1.10 18.29 12.11
CA LYS A 16 -2.49 18.66 12.45
C LYS A 16 -3.48 17.63 11.91
N LEU A 17 -3.32 17.22 10.66
CA LEU A 17 -4.18 16.20 10.05
C LEU A 17 -4.06 14.85 10.78
N ALA A 18 -2.85 14.45 11.18
CA ALA A 18 -2.63 13.23 11.95
C ALA A 18 -3.28 13.29 13.34
N GLN A 19 -3.28 14.46 13.97
CA GLN A 19 -3.98 14.70 15.23
C GLN A 19 -5.51 14.58 15.08
N GLU A 20 -6.08 15.15 14.01
CA GLU A 20 -7.51 15.04 13.69
C GLU A 20 -7.92 13.58 13.42
N LEU A 21 -7.05 12.82 12.75
CA LEU A 21 -7.23 11.39 12.48
C LEU A 21 -6.92 10.49 13.69
N LYS A 22 -6.53 11.07 14.85
CA LYS A 22 -6.18 10.36 16.09
C LYS A 22 -5.04 9.34 15.93
N ILE A 23 -4.11 9.61 15.03
CA ILE A 23 -2.91 8.78 14.83
C ILE A 23 -2.03 8.95 16.07
N SER A 24 -1.60 7.84 16.69
CA SER A 24 -0.70 7.90 17.85
C SER A 24 0.76 8.00 17.41
N GLY A 25 1.60 8.71 18.18
CA GLY A 25 3.04 8.79 17.90
C GLY A 25 3.43 9.60 16.64
N TYR A 26 2.51 10.34 16.03
CA TYR A 26 2.76 11.10 14.80
C TYR A 26 3.88 12.14 14.91
N SER A 27 4.14 12.66 16.12
CA SER A 27 5.14 13.70 16.38
C SER A 27 6.59 13.24 16.15
N SER A 28 6.85 11.93 16.24
CA SER A 28 8.19 11.35 16.00
C SER A 28 8.40 10.90 14.56
N LEU A 29 7.34 10.87 13.74
CA LEU A 29 7.41 10.37 12.37
C LEU A 29 8.06 11.37 11.43
N ARG A 30 8.88 10.88 10.50
CA ARG A 30 9.36 11.70 9.38
C ARG A 30 8.20 11.99 8.44
N LYS A 31 8.35 13.02 7.60
CA LYS A 31 7.30 13.45 6.66
C LYS A 31 6.73 12.29 5.82
N GLN A 32 7.59 11.40 5.32
CA GLN A 32 7.14 10.25 4.52
C GLN A 32 6.32 9.24 5.32
N GLU A 33 6.79 8.89 6.53
CA GLU A 33 6.09 7.99 7.45
C GLU A 33 4.75 8.60 7.92
N LEU A 34 4.73 9.90 8.17
CA LEU A 34 3.52 10.63 8.56
C LEU A 34 2.47 10.63 7.44
N ILE A 35 2.90 10.86 6.18
CA ILE A 35 2.01 10.78 5.01
C ILE A 35 1.44 9.35 4.89
N PHE A 36 2.27 8.34 5.12
CA PHE A 36 1.85 6.95 5.07
C PHE A 36 0.77 6.64 6.12
N GLU A 37 1.00 6.99 7.39
CA GLU A 37 0.02 6.77 8.46
C GLU A 37 -1.29 7.52 8.22
N ILE A 38 -1.22 8.74 7.65
CA ILE A 38 -2.41 9.51 7.27
C ILE A 38 -3.21 8.79 6.18
N LEU A 39 -2.55 8.28 5.14
CA LEU A 39 -3.22 7.52 4.06
C LEU A 39 -3.86 6.25 4.58
N LYS A 40 -3.15 5.52 5.46
CA LYS A 40 -3.67 4.32 6.11
C LYS A 40 -4.92 4.62 6.93
N ALA A 41 -4.84 5.59 7.84
CA ALA A 41 -5.97 5.98 8.70
C ALA A 41 -7.18 6.47 7.89
N GLN A 42 -6.97 7.21 6.79
CA GLN A 42 -8.06 7.63 5.90
C GLN A 42 -8.71 6.44 5.18
N THR A 43 -7.91 5.48 4.72
CA THR A 43 -8.41 4.27 4.04
C THR A 43 -9.29 3.45 4.98
N GLU A 44 -8.83 3.24 6.21
CA GLU A 44 -9.55 2.51 7.25
C GLU A 44 -10.87 3.22 7.66
N GLN A 45 -10.89 4.55 7.75
CA GLN A 45 -12.11 5.31 8.07
C GLN A 45 -13.23 5.18 7.02
N VAL A 46 -12.88 4.94 5.76
CA VAL A 46 -13.84 4.73 4.66
C VAL A 46 -14.22 3.24 4.54
N GLY A 47 -13.76 2.40 5.48
CA GLY A 47 -14.02 0.96 5.48
C GLY A 47 -13.26 0.21 4.38
N LEU A 48 -12.24 0.83 3.80
CA LEU A 48 -11.37 0.23 2.80
C LEU A 48 -10.19 -0.43 3.49
N ILE A 49 -9.62 -1.43 2.84
CA ILE A 49 -8.52 -2.22 3.41
C ILE A 49 -7.20 -1.63 2.93
N PHE A 50 -6.23 -1.56 3.81
CA PHE A 50 -4.86 -1.18 3.49
C PHE A 50 -3.95 -2.40 3.62
N GLY A 51 -3.09 -2.63 2.64
CA GLY A 51 -2.20 -3.79 2.59
C GLY A 51 -0.77 -3.40 2.28
N GLU A 52 0.15 -4.27 2.67
CA GLU A 52 1.59 -4.14 2.41
C GLU A 52 2.19 -5.52 2.12
N GLY A 53 3.21 -5.55 1.25
CA GLY A 53 4.05 -6.73 1.09
C GLY A 53 5.18 -6.50 0.09
N VAL A 54 6.00 -7.53 -0.10
CA VAL A 54 7.11 -7.51 -1.05
C VAL A 54 6.66 -8.10 -2.38
N LEU A 55 6.82 -7.34 -3.46
CA LEU A 55 6.38 -7.75 -4.78
C LEU A 55 7.20 -8.94 -5.29
N GLU A 56 6.51 -9.99 -5.70
CA GLU A 56 7.05 -11.06 -6.52
C GLU A 56 6.36 -11.04 -7.90
N ILE A 57 7.12 -10.78 -8.95
CA ILE A 57 6.60 -10.81 -10.34
C ILE A 57 6.76 -12.22 -10.91
N ILE A 58 5.65 -12.86 -11.24
CA ILE A 58 5.59 -14.14 -11.94
C ILE A 58 5.58 -13.86 -13.44
N ARG A 59 6.65 -14.26 -14.14
CA ARG A 59 6.81 -14.02 -15.57
C ARG A 59 6.27 -15.20 -16.37
N ASN A 60 5.22 -14.96 -17.16
CA ASN A 60 4.81 -15.83 -18.26
C ASN A 60 5.11 -15.14 -19.60
N GLU A 61 5.13 -15.92 -20.68
CA GLU A 61 5.75 -15.62 -21.99
C GLU A 61 5.45 -14.22 -22.57
N ASP A 62 4.35 -13.54 -22.22
CA ASP A 62 4.05 -12.16 -22.69
C ASP A 62 3.55 -11.14 -21.63
N LYS A 63 3.19 -11.56 -20.41
CA LYS A 63 2.64 -10.65 -19.37
C LYS A 63 3.03 -11.16 -17.97
N GLY A 64 3.87 -10.39 -17.27
CA GLY A 64 4.13 -10.60 -15.85
C GLY A 64 3.05 -9.96 -14.99
N PHE A 65 2.40 -10.75 -14.15
CA PHE A 65 1.60 -10.29 -13.01
C PHE A 65 2.40 -10.54 -11.73
N GLY A 66 1.95 -10.01 -10.60
CA GLY A 66 2.68 -10.22 -9.35
C GLY A 66 1.77 -10.38 -8.15
N PHE A 67 2.38 -10.76 -7.05
CA PHE A 67 1.75 -10.82 -5.73
C PHE A 67 2.61 -10.07 -4.73
N LEU A 68 1.98 -9.36 -3.80
CA LEU A 68 2.66 -8.87 -2.61
C LEU A 68 2.69 -10.00 -1.58
N ARG A 69 3.89 -10.47 -1.27
CA ARG A 69 4.12 -11.52 -0.28
C ARG A 69 4.30 -10.92 1.10
N SER A 70 3.68 -11.56 2.10
CA SER A 70 3.80 -11.14 3.50
C SER A 70 5.12 -11.64 4.13
N PRO A 71 5.86 -10.78 4.86
CA PRO A 71 6.96 -11.22 5.72
C PRO A 71 6.53 -12.22 6.79
N GLU A 72 5.28 -12.13 7.27
CA GLU A 72 4.72 -13.02 8.30
C GLU A 72 4.60 -14.47 7.80
N TYR A 73 4.50 -14.66 6.49
CA TYR A 73 4.45 -15.96 5.83
C TYR A 73 5.79 -16.38 5.19
N ASN A 74 6.90 -15.79 5.65
CA ASN A 74 8.26 -16.01 5.12
C ASN A 74 8.36 -15.81 3.59
N TYR A 75 7.55 -14.89 3.05
CA TYR A 75 7.44 -14.62 1.62
C TYR A 75 6.99 -15.82 0.76
N LEU A 76 6.45 -16.86 1.39
CA LEU A 76 5.86 -18.00 0.69
C LEU A 76 4.47 -17.64 0.18
N GLN A 77 4.00 -18.39 -0.82
CA GLN A 77 2.64 -18.27 -1.30
C GLN A 77 1.62 -18.53 -0.18
N GLY A 78 0.72 -17.58 0.02
CA GLY A 78 -0.26 -17.57 1.09
C GLY A 78 -1.66 -17.17 0.60
N PRO A 79 -2.71 -17.48 1.38
CA PRO A 79 -4.08 -17.06 1.05
C PRO A 79 -4.26 -15.54 1.08
N ASP A 80 -3.39 -14.82 1.78
CA ASP A 80 -3.46 -13.36 1.97
C ASP A 80 -2.60 -12.59 0.96
N ASP A 81 -2.07 -13.26 -0.07
CA ASP A 81 -1.27 -12.62 -1.10
C ASP A 81 -2.10 -11.61 -1.90
N ILE A 82 -1.58 -10.39 -2.03
CA ILE A 82 -2.29 -9.31 -2.71
C ILE A 82 -1.93 -9.33 -4.20
N TYR A 83 -2.91 -9.55 -5.07
CA TYR A 83 -2.69 -9.53 -6.51
C TYR A 83 -2.31 -8.14 -7.03
N VAL A 84 -1.29 -8.09 -7.89
CA VAL A 84 -0.84 -6.88 -8.60
C VAL A 84 -0.97 -7.08 -10.11
N ALA A 85 -1.78 -6.24 -10.73
CA ALA A 85 -2.05 -6.33 -12.16
C ALA A 85 -0.81 -5.94 -13.00
N PRO A 86 -0.58 -6.57 -14.17
CA PRO A 86 0.51 -6.20 -15.08
C PRO A 86 0.54 -4.71 -15.45
N ALA A 87 -0.64 -4.08 -15.55
CA ALA A 87 -0.75 -2.65 -15.82
C ALA A 87 -0.20 -1.78 -14.70
N GLN A 88 -0.37 -2.19 -13.43
CA GLN A 88 0.21 -1.47 -12.27
C GLN A 88 1.73 -1.64 -12.24
N ILE A 89 2.22 -2.87 -12.46
CA ILE A 89 3.67 -3.16 -12.55
C ILE A 89 4.33 -2.26 -13.60
N ARG A 90 3.76 -2.21 -14.80
CA ARG A 90 4.28 -1.36 -15.89
C ARG A 90 4.17 0.13 -15.60
N ARG A 91 3.05 0.58 -15.02
CA ARG A 91 2.79 2.00 -14.75
C ARG A 91 3.78 2.60 -13.76
N PHE A 92 4.21 1.82 -12.77
CA PHE A 92 5.07 2.30 -11.69
C PHE A 92 6.51 1.77 -11.80
N ASP A 93 6.89 1.15 -12.92
CA ASP A 93 8.20 0.50 -13.15
C ASP A 93 8.62 -0.46 -12.02
N LEU A 94 7.65 -1.22 -11.50
CA LEU A 94 7.85 -2.08 -10.34
C LEU A 94 8.69 -3.31 -10.68
N ARG A 95 9.47 -3.77 -9.69
CA ARG A 95 10.39 -4.91 -9.79
C ARG A 95 10.16 -5.88 -8.65
N THR A 96 10.49 -7.16 -8.88
CA THR A 96 10.51 -8.15 -7.81
C THR A 96 11.47 -7.69 -6.72
N GLY A 97 11.00 -7.70 -5.47
CA GLY A 97 11.71 -7.20 -4.29
C GLY A 97 11.26 -5.81 -3.83
N ASP A 98 10.47 -5.08 -4.61
CA ASP A 98 9.93 -3.80 -4.18
C ASP A 98 8.94 -3.99 -3.03
N THR A 99 9.10 -3.23 -1.94
CA THR A 99 8.08 -3.12 -0.89
C THR A 99 6.98 -2.18 -1.36
N ILE A 100 5.75 -2.68 -1.41
CA ILE A 100 4.59 -1.93 -1.89
C ILE A 100 3.56 -1.90 -0.78
N SER A 101 3.02 -0.72 -0.54
CA SER A 101 1.93 -0.51 0.40
C SER A 101 0.87 0.40 -0.23
N GLY A 102 -0.38 0.14 0.10
CA GLY A 102 -1.47 0.92 -0.46
C GLY A 102 -2.85 0.35 -0.17
N GLN A 103 -3.85 1.04 -0.68
CA GLN A 103 -5.22 0.57 -0.63
C GLN A 103 -5.38 -0.71 -1.44
N ILE A 104 -6.00 -1.71 -0.82
CA ILE A 104 -6.39 -2.96 -1.45
C ILE A 104 -7.91 -3.09 -1.42
N ARG A 105 -8.43 -4.04 -2.20
CA ARG A 105 -9.84 -4.39 -2.23
C ARG A 105 -9.98 -5.88 -1.97
N PRO A 106 -11.10 -6.33 -1.37
CA PRO A 106 -11.39 -7.74 -1.33
C PRO A 106 -11.54 -8.33 -2.75
N PRO A 107 -11.30 -9.63 -2.92
CA PRO A 107 -11.58 -10.32 -4.17
C PRO A 107 -13.08 -10.22 -4.49
N LYS A 108 -13.42 -10.07 -5.78
CA LYS A 108 -14.81 -10.21 -6.24
C LYS A 108 -15.22 -11.68 -6.23
N ASP A 109 -16.51 -11.98 -6.35
CA ASP A 109 -17.06 -13.35 -6.31
C ASP A 109 -16.37 -14.36 -7.25
N ASN A 110 -15.74 -13.90 -8.34
CA ASN A 110 -15.02 -14.73 -9.31
C ASN A 110 -13.48 -14.65 -9.20
N GLU A 111 -12.94 -14.00 -8.18
CA GLU A 111 -11.50 -13.80 -7.96
C GLU A 111 -11.05 -14.57 -6.71
N ARG A 112 -9.81 -15.09 -6.74
CA ARG A 112 -9.19 -15.77 -5.59
C ARG A 112 -8.38 -14.83 -4.69
N PHE A 113 -7.93 -13.70 -5.22
CA PHE A 113 -7.01 -12.73 -4.61
C PHE A 113 -7.45 -11.31 -5.01
#